data_AF-A0A2N2T1Z0-F1
#
_entry.id   AF-A0A2N2T1Z0-F1
#
_cell.length_a   1.000
_cell.length_b   1.000
_cell.length_c   1.000
_cell.angle_alpha   90.00
_cell.angle_beta   90.00
_cell.angle_gamma   90.00
#
_symmetry.space_group_name_H-M   'P 1'
#
loop_
_entity.id
_entity.type
_entity.pdbx_description
1 polymer ?
#
loop_
_entity_poly.entity_id
_entity_poly.type
_entity_poly.pdbx_seq_one_letter_code
_entity_poly.pdbx_strand_id
1 'polypeptide(L)'
;MNTPSPASPEPIAACGQSHPHESAAAQIAGAASYIDDIPEVRGTLHAAPVLSKVAHGKLLGVDTQAALALPGVHAVLLASDVPGSPMLAAFAGDEPVLAIDTVQHVGQVIGLVVADSVMLARRAARLVVPRIEPRPAVLNVREALAAKSFVLPPVTVRRGDAAAALARAPHTLQGTLEVGGQEHFYLEGQVAYALPQEQNQWLIHSSTQHPGEVQHWVAHAFGLDNHAVTVQCRRMGGGFGGKETQAGHVAVWAALAAHKLQRPVKLRLDRDDDFMITGKRHPFTYDYTAGFDDNGRLCGLQLQMLAHCGFSADLSGPVADRAIFHVDNAYFLQDVEITSYRCKLNTQSHTAFRGFGGPQGMIVTEAILGDIARHLGLDPLAVRLRNLYGDGTCGADFSRPGGLKSAPHTPDGQEDRPMRRNTTHYGMVVEGNILQPLISQLADTTRYHQRRAAVARWNKNNTVIKRGIALTPVKFGISFTATLFNQAGALVHVYLDGSVSVNHGGTEMGQGLHTKVAQLVADELGVPLSSVRVSASDTSKIPNASATTASAGTDLN
;
A
#
# COMPACT_ATOMS: atom_id res chain seq x y z
N MET A 1 27.72 -36.46 45.36
CA MET A 1 28.27 -35.85 44.13
C MET A 1 27.15 -35.78 43.13
N ASN A 2 26.56 -34.60 42.94
CA ASN A 2 25.62 -34.37 41.83
C ASN A 2 26.45 -34.35 40.55
N THR A 3 26.30 -35.37 39.72
CA THR A 3 26.81 -35.35 38.35
C THR A 3 26.13 -34.19 37.60
N PRO A 4 26.88 -33.27 36.99
CA PRO A 4 26.28 -32.26 36.13
C PRO A 4 25.60 -32.98 34.96
N SER A 5 24.32 -32.68 34.73
CA SER A 5 23.63 -33.08 33.51
C SER A 5 24.45 -32.56 32.31
N PRO A 6 24.64 -33.34 31.24
CA PRO A 6 25.33 -32.84 30.05
C PRO A 6 24.62 -31.56 29.59
N ALA A 7 25.41 -30.49 29.40
CA ALA A 7 24.91 -29.22 28.91
C ALA A 7 24.13 -29.50 27.63
N SER A 8 22.85 -29.10 27.62
CA SER A 8 22.02 -29.08 26.42
C SER A 8 22.82 -28.40 25.31
N PRO A 9 22.87 -28.95 24.08
CA PRO A 9 23.53 -28.25 22.97
C PRO A 9 22.95 -26.85 22.89
N GLU A 10 23.81 -25.84 22.72
CA GLU A 10 23.34 -24.46 22.57
C GLU A 10 22.29 -24.43 21.44
N PRO A 11 21.12 -23.82 21.70
CA PRO A 11 20.08 -23.75 20.68
C PRO A 11 20.65 -23.06 19.44
N ILE A 12 20.55 -23.73 18.29
CA ILE A 12 20.90 -23.16 17.00
C ILE A 12 20.02 -21.92 16.80
N ALA A 13 20.64 -20.78 16.51
CA ALA A 13 19.91 -19.54 16.23
C ALA A 13 18.86 -19.77 15.15
N ALA A 14 17.61 -19.43 15.45
CA ALA A 14 16.46 -19.51 14.58
C ALA A 14 16.50 -18.40 13.51
N CYS A 15 17.05 -17.22 13.84
CA CYS A 15 17.25 -16.13 12.90
C CYS A 15 18.36 -16.45 11.89
N GLY A 16 18.20 -15.98 10.65
CA GLY A 16 19.15 -16.23 9.55
C GLY A 16 19.07 -17.64 8.95
N GLN A 17 18.27 -18.54 9.51
CA GLN A 17 18.01 -19.88 8.99
C GLN A 17 16.74 -19.93 8.14
N SER A 18 16.69 -20.86 7.20
CA SER A 18 15.52 -21.10 6.36
C SER A 18 14.50 -21.99 7.07
N HIS A 19 13.42 -21.39 7.59
CA HIS A 19 12.30 -22.12 8.18
C HIS A 19 11.06 -22.05 7.27
N PRO A 20 10.24 -23.13 7.22
CA PRO A 20 8.91 -23.04 6.63
C PRO A 20 8.06 -22.00 7.37
N HIS A 21 7.13 -21.37 6.65
CA HIS A 21 6.13 -20.51 7.25
C HIS A 21 5.31 -21.28 8.31
N GLU A 22 5.05 -20.68 9.49
CA GLU A 22 4.42 -21.35 10.64
C GLU A 22 3.10 -22.05 10.32
N SER A 23 2.26 -21.44 9.48
CA SER A 23 0.99 -22.00 9.03
C SER A 23 1.04 -22.84 7.74
N ALA A 24 2.22 -23.09 7.15
CA ALA A 24 2.34 -23.72 5.82
C ALA A 24 1.69 -25.11 5.75
N ALA A 25 1.97 -25.98 6.72
CA ALA A 25 1.38 -27.33 6.76
C ALA A 25 -0.15 -27.27 6.88
N ALA A 26 -0.68 -26.36 7.71
CA ALA A 26 -2.11 -26.16 7.88
C ALA A 26 -2.76 -25.58 6.61
N GLN A 27 -2.09 -24.69 5.89
CA GLN A 27 -2.59 -24.15 4.62
C GLN A 27 -2.70 -25.24 3.55
N ILE A 28 -1.67 -26.10 3.42
CA ILE A 28 -1.69 -27.23 2.47
C ILE A 28 -2.80 -28.22 2.80
N ALA A 29 -3.02 -28.49 4.09
CA ALA A 29 -4.05 -29.41 4.55
C ALA A 29 -5.48 -28.83 4.53
N GLY A 30 -5.67 -27.55 4.20
CA GLY A 30 -6.96 -26.86 4.35
C GLY A 30 -7.42 -26.70 5.80
N ALA A 31 -6.51 -26.81 6.76
CA ALA A 31 -6.77 -26.70 8.20
C ALA A 31 -6.47 -25.29 8.76
N ALA A 32 -5.88 -24.40 7.96
CA ALA A 32 -5.68 -23.01 8.35
C ALA A 32 -6.95 -22.19 8.14
N SER A 33 -7.65 -21.85 9.23
CA SER A 33 -8.87 -21.05 9.15
C SER A 33 -8.60 -19.60 8.74
N TYR A 34 -9.37 -19.11 7.77
CA TYR A 34 -9.58 -17.70 7.46
C TYR A 34 -10.91 -17.22 8.06
N ILE A 35 -11.28 -15.94 7.87
CA ILE A 35 -12.45 -15.38 8.57
C ILE A 35 -13.75 -16.09 8.17
N ASP A 36 -13.91 -16.41 6.89
CA ASP A 36 -15.13 -17.07 6.40
C ASP A 36 -15.25 -18.53 6.88
N ASP A 37 -14.11 -19.18 7.19
CA ASP A 37 -14.03 -20.54 7.71
C ASP A 37 -14.37 -20.63 9.22
N ILE A 38 -14.45 -19.49 9.92
CA ILE A 38 -14.82 -19.46 11.33
C ILE A 38 -16.24 -20.03 11.49
N PRO A 39 -16.44 -21.05 12.36
CA PRO A 39 -17.76 -21.58 12.65
C PRO A 39 -18.71 -20.48 13.11
N GLU A 40 -19.90 -20.46 12.50
CA GLU A 40 -20.89 -19.43 12.77
C GLU A 40 -21.64 -19.71 14.07
N VAL A 41 -21.92 -18.65 14.82
CA VAL A 41 -22.76 -18.73 16.01
C VAL A 41 -24.19 -18.97 15.54
N ARG A 42 -24.96 -19.74 16.30
CA ARG A 42 -26.37 -19.98 15.98
C ARG A 42 -27.11 -18.66 15.78
N GLY A 43 -27.82 -18.54 14.67
CA GLY A 43 -28.60 -17.35 14.35
C GLY A 43 -27.81 -16.25 13.63
N THR A 44 -26.56 -16.53 13.22
CA THR A 44 -25.79 -15.66 12.32
C THR A 44 -26.60 -15.34 11.06
N LEU A 45 -26.51 -14.08 10.64
CA LEU A 45 -27.07 -13.56 9.40
C LEU A 45 -25.96 -13.12 8.44
N HIS A 46 -26.34 -12.82 7.21
CA HIS A 46 -25.42 -12.33 6.20
C HIS A 46 -25.92 -11.02 5.60
N ALA A 47 -24.98 -10.13 5.28
CA ALA A 47 -25.27 -8.86 4.62
C ALA A 47 -24.70 -8.81 3.21
N ALA A 48 -25.35 -8.05 2.33
CA ALA A 48 -24.86 -7.72 0.99
C ALA A 48 -25.08 -6.23 0.69
N PRO A 49 -24.13 -5.56 0.04
CA PRO A 49 -24.23 -4.14 -0.25
C PRO A 49 -25.19 -3.85 -1.41
N VAL A 50 -25.89 -2.71 -1.32
CA VAL A 50 -26.65 -2.09 -2.41
C VAL A 50 -25.77 -1.04 -3.06
N LEU A 51 -25.46 -1.20 -4.34
CA LEU A 51 -24.46 -0.38 -5.03
C LEU A 51 -25.09 0.68 -5.93
N SER A 52 -24.46 1.86 -5.99
CA SER A 52 -24.75 2.86 -7.02
C SER A 52 -24.39 2.34 -8.41
N LYS A 53 -25.29 2.57 -9.37
CA LYS A 53 -25.04 2.36 -10.81
C LYS A 53 -24.67 3.66 -11.54
N VAL A 54 -24.58 4.77 -10.82
CA VAL A 54 -24.36 6.11 -11.37
C VAL A 54 -23.07 6.68 -10.79
N ALA A 55 -22.20 7.23 -11.66
CA ALA A 55 -20.91 7.77 -11.26
C ALA A 55 -21.01 9.06 -10.43
N HIS A 56 -22.02 9.88 -10.68
CA HIS A 56 -22.27 11.09 -9.89
C HIS A 56 -23.75 11.44 -9.93
N GLY A 57 -24.36 11.74 -8.80
CA GLY A 57 -25.77 12.14 -8.75
C GLY A 57 -26.27 12.46 -7.36
N LYS A 58 -27.45 13.07 -7.29
CA LYS A 58 -28.17 13.29 -6.04
C LYS A 58 -29.02 12.06 -5.73
N LEU A 59 -28.90 11.52 -4.52
CA LEU A 59 -29.72 10.41 -4.03
C LEU A 59 -31.04 10.98 -3.49
N LEU A 60 -32.15 10.65 -4.13
CA LEU A 60 -33.50 11.14 -3.78
C LEU A 60 -34.26 10.19 -2.84
N GLY A 61 -33.72 9.00 -2.61
CA GLY A 61 -34.32 7.96 -1.78
C GLY A 61 -34.08 6.57 -2.37
N VAL A 62 -34.50 5.55 -1.63
CA VAL A 62 -34.27 4.15 -1.97
C VAL A 62 -35.59 3.38 -1.78
N ASP A 63 -36.03 2.67 -2.82
CA ASP A 63 -37.14 1.74 -2.73
C ASP A 63 -36.64 0.35 -2.32
N THR A 64 -37.13 -0.13 -1.19
CA THR A 64 -36.71 -1.38 -0.54
C THR A 64 -37.81 -2.43 -0.51
N GLN A 65 -39.02 -2.13 -0.99
CA GLN A 65 -40.21 -2.95 -0.76
C GLN A 65 -40.05 -4.36 -1.34
N ALA A 66 -39.57 -4.47 -2.58
CA ALA A 66 -39.37 -5.76 -3.24
C ALA A 66 -38.33 -6.65 -2.53
N ALA A 67 -37.28 -6.05 -1.97
CA ALA A 67 -36.26 -6.78 -1.21
C ALA A 67 -36.82 -7.29 0.13
N LEU A 68 -37.53 -6.43 0.87
CA LEU A 68 -38.14 -6.77 2.16
C LEU A 68 -39.28 -7.80 2.05
N ALA A 69 -39.93 -7.89 0.89
CA ALA A 69 -40.98 -8.88 0.65
C ALA A 69 -40.44 -10.31 0.47
N LEU A 70 -39.14 -10.50 0.26
CA LEU A 70 -38.55 -11.84 0.11
C LEU A 70 -38.46 -12.57 1.46
N PRO A 71 -38.99 -13.81 1.57
CA PRO A 71 -38.82 -14.61 2.78
C PRO A 71 -37.34 -14.81 3.14
N GLY A 72 -37.01 -14.60 4.42
CA GLY A 72 -35.65 -14.72 4.95
C GLY A 72 -34.80 -13.45 4.80
N VAL A 73 -35.34 -12.37 4.26
CA VAL A 73 -34.77 -11.02 4.36
C VAL A 73 -35.29 -10.37 5.64
N HIS A 74 -34.38 -9.85 6.46
CA HIS A 74 -34.69 -9.31 7.79
C HIS A 74 -34.65 -7.79 7.85
N ALA A 75 -33.78 -7.16 7.07
CA ALA A 75 -33.64 -5.70 7.07
C ALA A 75 -33.01 -5.17 5.78
N VAL A 76 -33.29 -3.90 5.50
CA VAL A 76 -32.48 -3.05 4.63
C VAL A 76 -32.04 -1.84 5.45
N LEU A 77 -30.73 -1.59 5.52
CA LEU A 77 -30.14 -0.48 6.24
C LEU A 77 -29.71 0.60 5.24
N LEU A 78 -29.88 1.86 5.62
CA LEU A 78 -29.46 3.06 4.90
C LEU A 78 -28.60 3.95 5.82
N ALA A 79 -28.10 5.08 5.31
CA ALA A 79 -27.30 6.02 6.10
C ALA A 79 -27.98 6.49 7.41
N SER A 80 -29.32 6.55 7.44
CA SER A 80 -30.09 6.91 8.64
C SER A 80 -30.05 5.86 9.75
N ASP A 81 -29.59 4.64 9.47
CA ASP A 81 -29.46 3.56 10.46
C ASP A 81 -28.09 3.59 11.17
N VAL A 82 -27.20 4.53 10.83
CA VAL A 82 -25.91 4.72 11.52
C VAL A 82 -26.16 5.43 12.86
N PRO A 83 -25.88 4.80 14.02
CA PRO A 83 -26.25 5.37 15.31
C PRO A 83 -25.34 6.51 15.77
N GLY A 84 -24.06 6.48 15.38
CA GLY A 84 -23.07 7.52 15.65
C GLY A 84 -22.87 8.44 14.44
N SER A 85 -21.61 8.63 14.05
CA SER A 85 -21.28 9.46 12.89
C SER A 85 -21.60 8.73 11.58
N PRO A 86 -22.33 9.36 10.63
CA PRO A 86 -22.54 8.79 9.30
C PRO A 86 -21.30 8.89 8.40
N MET A 87 -20.25 9.55 8.86
CA MET A 87 -18.94 9.64 8.21
C MET A 87 -17.97 8.67 8.87
N LEU A 88 -17.13 8.01 8.07
CA LEU A 88 -16.05 7.19 8.59
C LEU A 88 -15.00 8.06 9.27
N ALA A 89 -14.33 7.49 10.28
CA ALA A 89 -13.16 8.09 10.92
C ALA A 89 -11.90 8.03 10.04
N ALA A 90 -12.06 8.24 8.73
CA ALA A 90 -10.96 8.39 7.79
C ALA A 90 -10.22 9.71 8.06
N PHE A 91 -8.94 9.78 7.68
CA PHE A 91 -8.07 10.93 7.94
C PHE A 91 -8.69 12.29 7.56
N ALA A 92 -9.34 12.38 6.40
CA ALA A 92 -9.95 13.62 5.91
C ALA A 92 -11.43 13.79 6.32
N GLY A 93 -12.05 12.77 6.94
CA GLY A 93 -13.47 12.78 7.29
C GLY A 93 -14.40 12.97 6.08
N ASP A 94 -14.00 12.49 4.90
CA ASP A 94 -14.63 12.76 3.62
C ASP A 94 -15.29 11.53 2.96
N GLU A 95 -15.31 10.40 3.67
CA GLU A 95 -15.98 9.16 3.24
C GLU A 95 -17.20 8.86 4.12
N PRO A 96 -18.41 8.75 3.54
CA PRO A 96 -19.58 8.33 4.29
C PRO A 96 -19.57 6.82 4.50
N VAL A 97 -20.13 6.36 5.62
CA VAL A 97 -20.32 4.92 5.91
C VAL A 97 -21.25 4.28 4.87
N LEU A 98 -22.32 4.98 4.50
CA LEU A 98 -23.25 4.65 3.43
C LEU A 98 -23.60 5.96 2.71
N ALA A 99 -23.84 5.94 1.40
CA ALA A 99 -24.22 7.14 0.66
C ALA A 99 -25.42 7.87 1.32
N ILE A 100 -25.28 9.17 1.55
CA ILE A 100 -26.25 9.97 2.31
C ILE A 100 -27.21 10.70 1.36
N ASP A 101 -26.72 11.74 0.69
CA ASP A 101 -27.49 12.63 -0.20
C ASP A 101 -26.99 12.61 -1.65
N THR A 102 -25.80 12.05 -1.86
CA THR A 102 -25.10 12.03 -3.14
C THR A 102 -24.40 10.69 -3.34
N VAL A 103 -24.35 10.26 -4.60
CA VAL A 103 -23.45 9.20 -5.06
C VAL A 103 -22.32 9.86 -5.86
N GLN A 104 -21.09 9.40 -5.65
CA GLN A 104 -19.86 9.98 -6.20
C GLN A 104 -19.03 8.97 -7.00
N HIS A 105 -19.42 7.70 -7.07
CA HIS A 105 -18.88 6.74 -8.03
C HIS A 105 -19.83 5.56 -8.28
N VAL A 106 -19.61 4.84 -9.39
CA VAL A 106 -20.24 3.54 -9.62
C VAL A 106 -19.66 2.55 -8.61
N GLY A 107 -20.51 1.78 -7.93
CA GLY A 107 -20.09 0.89 -6.86
C GLY A 107 -20.16 1.50 -5.46
N GLN A 108 -20.47 2.79 -5.30
CA GLN A 108 -20.62 3.36 -3.96
C GLN A 108 -21.76 2.68 -3.21
N VAL A 109 -21.51 2.26 -1.97
CA VAL A 109 -22.50 1.55 -1.17
C VAL A 109 -23.55 2.54 -0.65
N ILE A 110 -24.81 2.30 -1.01
CA ILE A 110 -25.98 3.12 -0.64
C ILE A 110 -26.67 2.55 0.61
N GLY A 111 -26.62 1.22 0.77
CA GLY A 111 -27.29 0.52 1.85
C GLY A 111 -26.85 -0.93 1.93
N LEU A 112 -27.41 -1.65 2.90
CA LEU A 112 -27.11 -3.06 3.15
C LEU A 112 -28.42 -3.85 3.21
N VAL A 113 -28.47 -5.02 2.59
CA VAL A 113 -29.56 -5.98 2.79
C VAL A 113 -29.07 -7.11 3.67
N VAL A 114 -29.85 -7.46 4.70
CA VAL A 114 -29.52 -8.52 5.66
C VAL A 114 -30.49 -9.69 5.53
N ALA A 115 -29.97 -10.90 5.40
CA ALA A 115 -30.76 -12.11 5.16
C ALA A 115 -30.16 -13.38 5.79
N ASP A 116 -30.91 -14.47 5.75
CA ASP A 116 -30.51 -15.78 6.31
C ASP A 116 -29.31 -16.44 5.63
N SER A 117 -28.94 -16.01 4.42
CA SER A 117 -27.80 -16.56 3.69
C SER A 117 -27.16 -15.51 2.79
N VAL A 118 -25.86 -15.68 2.50
CA VAL A 118 -25.11 -14.83 1.57
C VAL A 118 -25.84 -14.71 0.23
N MET A 119 -26.30 -15.83 -0.33
CA MET A 119 -26.96 -15.84 -1.64
C MET A 119 -28.34 -15.18 -1.63
N LEU A 120 -29.07 -15.24 -0.52
CA LEU A 120 -30.33 -14.51 -0.40
C LEU A 120 -30.09 -13.01 -0.26
N ALA A 121 -29.13 -12.59 0.59
CA ALA A 121 -28.77 -11.18 0.76
C ALA A 121 -28.37 -10.55 -0.58
N ARG A 122 -27.52 -11.22 -1.37
CA ARG A 122 -27.09 -10.78 -2.71
C ARG A 122 -28.26 -10.64 -3.69
N ARG A 123 -29.18 -11.62 -3.71
CA ARG A 123 -30.36 -11.56 -4.58
C ARG A 123 -31.28 -10.42 -4.20
N ALA A 124 -31.52 -10.25 -2.89
CA ALA A 124 -32.38 -9.20 -2.36
C ALA A 124 -31.77 -7.79 -2.57
N ALA A 125 -30.46 -7.62 -2.44
CA ALA A 125 -29.77 -6.36 -2.72
C ALA A 125 -29.98 -5.86 -4.15
N ARG A 126 -30.12 -6.78 -5.13
CA ARG A 126 -30.41 -6.44 -6.53
C ARG A 126 -31.85 -5.97 -6.77
N LEU A 127 -32.77 -6.21 -5.83
CA LEU A 127 -34.15 -5.74 -5.88
C LEU A 127 -34.34 -4.37 -5.24
N VAL A 128 -33.33 -3.86 -4.53
CA VAL A 128 -33.36 -2.50 -4.00
C VAL A 128 -33.13 -1.51 -5.14
N VAL A 129 -34.00 -0.49 -5.25
CA VAL A 129 -33.97 0.49 -6.34
C VAL A 129 -33.67 1.88 -5.81
N PRO A 130 -32.41 2.35 -5.90
CA PRO A 130 -32.06 3.74 -5.61
C PRO A 130 -32.64 4.69 -6.66
N ARG A 131 -33.29 5.77 -6.21
CA ARG A 131 -33.69 6.89 -7.08
C ARG A 131 -32.57 7.93 -7.08
N ILE A 132 -31.83 8.00 -8.19
CA ILE A 132 -30.68 8.89 -8.34
C ILE A 132 -30.96 9.85 -9.49
N GLU A 133 -30.82 11.16 -9.23
CA GLU A 133 -30.78 12.20 -10.25
C GLU A 133 -29.33 12.37 -10.73
N PRO A 134 -28.98 11.94 -11.95
CA PRO A 134 -27.58 11.97 -12.42
C PRO A 134 -27.05 13.40 -12.57
N ARG A 135 -25.75 13.57 -12.32
CA ARG A 135 -25.00 14.82 -12.50
C ARG A 135 -23.77 14.57 -13.38
N PRO A 136 -23.20 15.62 -14.00
CA PRO A 136 -21.94 15.48 -14.73
C PRO A 136 -20.83 14.90 -13.85
N ALA A 137 -20.19 13.85 -14.31
CA ALA A 137 -19.11 13.16 -13.59
C ALA A 137 -17.75 13.57 -14.17
N VAL A 138 -16.76 13.81 -13.29
CA VAL A 138 -15.36 14.03 -13.66
C VAL A 138 -14.64 12.69 -13.64
N LEU A 139 -14.23 12.18 -14.80
CA LEU A 139 -13.65 10.83 -14.93
C LEU A 139 -12.20 10.84 -15.43
N ASN A 140 -11.64 12.02 -15.67
CA ASN A 140 -10.28 12.22 -16.17
C ASN A 140 -9.50 13.20 -15.27
N VAL A 141 -8.24 12.89 -14.97
CA VAL A 141 -7.36 13.75 -14.16
C VAL A 141 -7.09 15.10 -14.80
N ARG A 142 -7.09 15.20 -16.13
CA ARG A 142 -6.94 16.50 -16.83
C ARG A 142 -8.18 17.39 -16.68
N GLU A 143 -9.38 16.80 -16.67
CA GLU A 143 -10.62 17.52 -16.36
C GLU A 143 -10.63 17.98 -14.90
N ALA A 144 -10.22 17.12 -13.98
CA ALA A 144 -10.09 17.45 -12.57
C ALA A 144 -9.10 18.60 -12.34
N LEU A 145 -7.94 18.57 -13.02
CA LEU A 145 -6.96 19.66 -12.98
C LEU A 145 -7.54 20.98 -13.48
N ALA A 146 -8.21 20.98 -14.64
CA ALA A 146 -8.84 22.17 -15.22
C ALA A 146 -9.92 22.76 -14.30
N ALA A 147 -10.70 21.89 -13.65
CA ALA A 147 -11.72 22.27 -12.67
C ALA A 147 -11.18 22.60 -11.27
N LYS A 148 -9.87 22.41 -11.04
CA LYS A 148 -9.23 22.47 -9.70
C LYS A 148 -9.92 21.55 -8.67
N SER A 149 -10.38 20.39 -9.11
CA SER A 149 -11.03 19.36 -8.31
C SER A 149 -9.99 18.44 -7.69
N PHE A 150 -9.70 18.64 -6.40
CA PHE A 150 -8.68 17.89 -5.68
C PHE A 150 -9.23 17.32 -4.36
N VAL A 151 -8.77 16.14 -3.96
CA VAL A 151 -9.07 15.57 -2.63
C VAL A 151 -8.19 16.20 -1.54
N LEU A 152 -7.01 16.69 -1.93
CA LEU A 152 -6.02 17.33 -1.07
C LEU A 152 -5.27 18.43 -1.86
N PRO A 153 -4.71 19.46 -1.20
CA PRO A 153 -3.94 20.50 -1.89
C PRO A 153 -2.75 19.94 -2.69
N PRO A 154 -2.35 20.60 -3.80
CA PRO A 154 -1.16 20.23 -4.54
C PRO A 154 0.11 20.48 -3.71
N VAL A 155 1.15 19.69 -3.97
CA VAL A 155 2.46 19.79 -3.29
C VAL A 155 3.53 19.97 -4.35
N THR A 156 4.42 20.94 -4.11
CA THR A 156 5.58 21.19 -4.98
C THR A 156 6.88 21.00 -4.19
N VAL A 157 7.80 20.18 -4.71
CA VAL A 157 9.14 19.98 -4.17
C VAL A 157 10.16 20.52 -5.16
N ARG A 158 11.11 21.33 -4.67
CA ARG A 158 12.15 21.97 -5.47
C ARG A 158 13.54 21.71 -4.91
N ARG A 159 14.49 21.58 -5.81
CA ARG A 159 15.93 21.62 -5.52
C ARG A 159 16.63 22.36 -6.65
N GLY A 160 17.51 23.29 -6.30
CA GLY A 160 18.22 24.09 -7.31
C GLY A 160 17.25 24.95 -8.14
N ASP A 161 17.63 25.22 -9.39
CA ASP A 161 16.84 26.00 -10.35
C ASP A 161 16.64 25.21 -11.65
N ALA A 162 15.54 24.45 -11.69
CA ALA A 162 15.19 23.62 -12.84
C ALA A 162 14.99 24.45 -14.12
N ALA A 163 14.40 25.66 -14.03
CA ALA A 163 14.15 26.49 -15.20
C ALA A 163 15.46 26.98 -15.82
N ALA A 164 16.39 27.45 -15.00
CA ALA A 164 17.70 27.89 -15.47
C ALA A 164 18.56 26.72 -15.96
N ALA A 165 18.46 25.54 -15.35
CA ALA A 165 19.13 24.33 -15.83
C ALA A 165 18.60 23.89 -17.20
N LEU A 166 17.28 23.90 -17.41
CA LEU A 166 16.66 23.60 -18.69
C LEU A 166 17.08 24.59 -19.79
N ALA A 167 17.12 25.89 -19.48
CA ALA A 167 17.54 26.92 -20.44
C ALA A 167 19.00 26.78 -20.90
N ARG A 168 19.87 26.20 -20.06
CA ARG A 168 21.30 25.97 -20.37
C ARG A 168 21.59 24.57 -20.92
N ALA A 169 20.63 23.65 -20.88
CA ALA A 169 20.87 22.26 -21.26
C ALA A 169 21.14 22.16 -22.77
N PRO A 170 22.19 21.42 -23.21
CA PRO A 170 22.46 21.19 -24.64
C PRO A 170 21.31 20.53 -25.38
N HIS A 171 20.61 19.61 -24.71
CA HIS A 171 19.44 18.91 -25.24
C HIS A 171 18.27 19.04 -24.29
N THR A 172 17.05 19.07 -24.84
CA THR A 172 15.80 19.06 -24.09
C THR A 172 14.82 18.07 -24.70
N LEU A 173 14.15 17.30 -23.85
CA LEU A 173 13.01 16.45 -24.22
C LEU A 173 11.77 16.86 -23.44
N GLN A 174 10.65 16.95 -24.13
CA GLN A 174 9.33 17.10 -23.55
C GLN A 174 8.52 15.84 -23.83
N GLY A 175 7.73 15.41 -22.84
CA GLY A 175 6.93 14.22 -23.00
C GLY A 175 5.84 14.07 -21.96
N THR A 176 4.97 13.11 -22.22
CA THR A 176 3.90 12.69 -21.33
C THR A 176 4.01 11.20 -21.07
N LEU A 177 3.62 10.75 -19.89
CA LEU A 177 3.52 9.34 -19.56
C LEU A 177 2.19 9.09 -18.84
N GLU A 178 1.58 7.94 -19.08
CA GLU A 178 0.42 7.48 -18.32
C GLU A 178 0.71 6.08 -17.79
N VAL A 179 0.39 5.87 -16.51
CA VAL A 179 0.55 4.59 -15.82
C VAL A 179 -0.80 4.22 -15.24
N GLY A 180 -1.34 3.09 -15.69
CA GLY A 180 -2.63 2.58 -15.23
C GLY A 180 -2.64 2.15 -13.76
N GLY A 181 -3.84 1.99 -13.23
CA GLY A 181 -4.06 1.42 -11.90
C GLY A 181 -3.84 -0.08 -11.86
N GLN A 182 -3.99 -0.67 -10.67
CA GLN A 182 -3.80 -2.10 -10.44
C GLN A 182 -4.69 -2.59 -9.30
N GLU A 183 -5.41 -3.67 -9.54
CA GLU A 183 -6.26 -4.36 -8.56
C GLU A 183 -5.42 -5.28 -7.67
N HIS A 184 -5.69 -5.33 -6.36
CA HIS A 184 -4.86 -6.12 -5.42
C HIS A 184 -4.98 -7.61 -5.67
N PHE A 185 -6.20 -8.06 -5.98
CA PHE A 185 -6.51 -9.45 -6.25
C PHE A 185 -6.00 -10.40 -5.13
N TYR A 186 -6.10 -9.97 -3.87
CA TYR A 186 -5.96 -10.88 -2.72
C TYR A 186 -6.95 -12.05 -2.89
N LEU A 187 -6.52 -13.28 -2.61
CA LEU A 187 -7.34 -14.47 -2.90
C LEU A 187 -8.55 -14.58 -1.97
N GLU A 188 -8.36 -14.25 -0.69
CA GLU A 188 -9.48 -14.01 0.23
C GLU A 188 -9.99 -12.58 0.01
N GLY A 189 -11.23 -12.42 -0.47
CA GLY A 189 -11.88 -11.11 -0.61
C GLY A 189 -12.05 -10.37 0.72
N GLN A 190 -12.65 -9.19 0.70
CA GLN A 190 -12.99 -8.49 1.94
C GLN A 190 -14.05 -9.25 2.74
N VAL A 191 -13.81 -9.41 4.04
CA VAL A 191 -14.72 -10.11 4.94
C VAL A 191 -14.59 -9.61 6.38
N ALA A 192 -15.72 -9.45 7.04
CA ALA A 192 -15.82 -9.22 8.47
C ALA A 192 -16.97 -10.04 9.08
N TYR A 193 -16.78 -10.47 10.32
CA TYR A 193 -17.79 -11.14 11.12
C TYR A 193 -17.93 -10.41 12.45
N ALA A 194 -19.08 -9.74 12.61
CA ALA A 194 -19.37 -8.90 13.77
C ALA A 194 -20.29 -9.65 14.75
N LEU A 195 -19.88 -9.70 16.01
CA LEU A 195 -20.60 -10.37 17.09
C LEU A 195 -20.91 -9.34 18.19
N PRO A 196 -22.20 -9.01 18.41
CA PRO A 196 -22.59 -8.24 19.59
C PRO A 196 -22.32 -9.08 20.85
N GLN A 197 -21.81 -8.42 21.89
CA GLN A 197 -21.51 -9.01 23.20
C GLN A 197 -22.38 -8.36 24.28
N GLU A 198 -22.20 -8.77 25.54
CA GLU A 198 -22.87 -8.12 26.66
C GLU A 198 -22.46 -6.65 26.81
N GLN A 199 -23.30 -5.85 27.48
CA GLN A 199 -22.96 -4.48 27.87
C GLN A 199 -22.53 -3.58 26.70
N ASN A 200 -23.15 -3.77 25.52
CA ASN A 200 -22.86 -3.01 24.30
C ASN A 200 -21.40 -3.12 23.82
N GLN A 201 -20.75 -4.25 24.13
CA GLN A 201 -19.43 -4.59 23.63
C GLN A 201 -19.52 -5.33 22.29
N TRP A 202 -18.41 -5.35 21.56
CA TRP A 202 -18.35 -5.89 20.20
C TRP A 202 -17.07 -6.70 20.00
N LEU A 203 -17.22 -7.90 19.45
CA LEU A 203 -16.11 -8.66 18.90
C LEU A 203 -16.21 -8.66 17.37
N ILE A 204 -15.16 -8.19 16.71
CA ILE A 204 -15.09 -8.12 15.25
C ILE A 204 -13.93 -8.99 14.79
N HIS A 205 -14.23 -10.04 14.03
CA HIS A 205 -13.22 -10.74 13.23
C HIS A 205 -13.13 -10.05 11.88
N SER A 206 -11.96 -9.53 11.53
CA SER A 206 -11.77 -8.76 10.30
C SER A 206 -10.54 -9.25 9.55
N SER A 207 -10.68 -9.44 8.24
CA SER A 207 -9.53 -9.63 7.35
C SER A 207 -8.91 -8.26 7.08
N THR A 208 -8.00 -7.81 7.96
CA THR A 208 -7.46 -6.44 7.96
C THR A 208 -5.97 -6.38 8.30
N GLN A 209 -5.25 -5.45 7.68
CA GLN A 209 -3.86 -5.11 8.02
C GLN A 209 -3.78 -4.15 9.21
N HIS A 210 -4.90 -3.55 9.61
CA HIS A 210 -4.94 -2.50 10.63
C HIS A 210 -6.10 -2.72 11.63
N PRO A 211 -5.99 -3.69 12.55
CA PRO A 211 -7.04 -3.96 13.54
C PRO A 211 -7.43 -2.74 14.38
N GLY A 212 -6.47 -1.88 14.74
CA GLY A 212 -6.72 -0.66 15.52
C GLY A 212 -7.58 0.38 14.79
N GLU A 213 -7.38 0.57 13.49
CA GLU A 213 -8.24 1.46 12.70
C GLU A 213 -9.65 0.88 12.53
N VAL A 214 -9.77 -0.43 12.31
CA VAL A 214 -11.08 -1.09 12.30
C VAL A 214 -11.82 -0.88 13.64
N GLN A 215 -11.10 -1.00 14.77
CA GLN A 215 -11.66 -0.75 16.09
C GLN A 215 -12.18 0.68 16.20
N HIS A 216 -11.37 1.67 15.81
CA HIS A 216 -11.74 3.08 15.84
C HIS A 216 -12.94 3.39 14.94
N TRP A 217 -13.00 2.80 13.74
CA TRP A 217 -14.08 3.07 12.78
C TRP A 217 -15.41 2.49 13.25
N VAL A 218 -15.41 1.26 13.79
CA VAL A 218 -16.61 0.67 14.38
C VAL A 218 -17.07 1.46 15.60
N ALA A 219 -16.16 1.83 16.50
CA ALA A 219 -16.49 2.64 17.67
C ALA A 219 -17.07 4.01 17.26
N HIS A 220 -16.45 4.69 16.29
CA HIS A 220 -16.89 5.99 15.78
C HIS A 220 -18.28 5.95 15.14
N ALA A 221 -18.54 4.96 14.29
CA ALA A 221 -19.85 4.79 13.65
C ALA A 221 -20.97 4.49 14.66
N PHE A 222 -20.61 4.07 15.89
CA PHE A 222 -21.54 3.74 16.96
C PHE A 222 -21.60 4.77 18.09
N GLY A 223 -20.70 5.77 18.08
CA GLY A 223 -20.55 6.69 19.20
C GLY A 223 -20.08 6.00 20.49
N LEU A 224 -19.25 4.97 20.36
CA LEU A 224 -18.66 4.22 21.47
C LEU A 224 -17.22 4.64 21.72
N ASP A 225 -16.73 4.35 22.91
CA ASP A 225 -15.31 4.35 23.20
C ASP A 225 -14.64 3.10 22.62
N ASN A 226 -13.38 3.23 22.21
CA ASN A 226 -12.62 2.14 21.57
C ASN A 226 -12.56 0.85 22.43
N HIS A 227 -12.59 0.96 23.76
CA HIS A 227 -12.53 -0.18 24.66
C HIS A 227 -13.76 -1.09 24.57
N ALA A 228 -14.89 -0.60 24.04
CA ALA A 228 -16.09 -1.40 23.80
C ALA A 228 -15.97 -2.30 22.56
N VAL A 229 -14.95 -2.10 21.73
CA VAL A 229 -14.75 -2.84 20.48
C VAL A 229 -13.43 -3.60 20.53
N THR A 230 -13.46 -4.91 20.32
CA THR A 230 -12.27 -5.75 20.15
C THR A 230 -12.20 -6.26 18.72
N VAL A 231 -11.06 -6.11 18.07
CA VAL A 231 -10.82 -6.60 16.71
C VAL A 231 -9.75 -7.68 16.73
N GLN A 232 -10.04 -8.80 16.07
CA GLN A 232 -9.13 -9.94 15.96
C GLN A 232 -8.88 -10.30 14.49
N CYS A 233 -7.60 -10.46 14.16
CA CYS A 233 -7.15 -10.95 12.86
C CYS A 233 -6.05 -12.01 13.05
N ARG A 234 -6.38 -13.29 12.82
CA ARG A 234 -5.37 -14.37 12.91
C ARG A 234 -4.46 -14.43 11.69
N ARG A 235 -5.04 -14.23 10.50
CA ARG A 235 -4.37 -14.25 9.20
C ARG A 235 -5.31 -13.70 8.13
N MET A 236 -4.73 -13.33 6.98
CA MET A 236 -5.46 -12.95 5.77
C MET A 236 -4.98 -13.75 4.56
N GLY A 237 -5.86 -14.03 3.61
CA GLY A 237 -5.53 -14.62 2.31
C GLY A 237 -5.00 -13.58 1.32
N GLY A 238 -3.99 -12.81 1.74
CA GLY A 238 -3.43 -11.65 1.05
C GLY A 238 -4.10 -10.32 1.44
N GLY A 239 -3.32 -9.24 1.39
CA GLY A 239 -3.77 -7.86 1.67
C GLY A 239 -3.17 -6.84 0.70
N PHE A 240 -1.84 -6.81 0.59
CA PHE A 240 -1.10 -6.00 -0.39
C PHE A 240 -1.35 -4.48 -0.34
N GLY A 241 -1.86 -3.96 0.77
CA GLY A 241 -2.30 -2.57 0.97
C GLY A 241 -3.82 -2.40 0.88
N GLY A 242 -4.52 -3.25 0.12
CA GLY A 242 -5.97 -3.14 -0.07
C GLY A 242 -6.80 -3.50 1.15
N LYS A 243 -6.16 -4.00 2.22
CA LYS A 243 -6.80 -4.26 3.51
C LYS A 243 -6.22 -3.37 4.62
N GLU A 244 -5.54 -2.27 4.25
CA GLU A 244 -5.02 -1.27 5.19
C GLU A 244 -6.19 -0.47 5.78
N THR A 245 -6.93 0.27 4.95
CA THR A 245 -8.11 1.05 5.37
C THR A 245 -9.43 0.41 4.93
N GLN A 246 -9.46 -0.20 3.73
CA GLN A 246 -10.72 -0.64 3.09
C GLN A 246 -11.45 -1.76 3.86
N ALA A 247 -10.73 -2.55 4.66
CA ALA A 247 -11.36 -3.54 5.53
C ALA A 247 -12.26 -2.91 6.62
N GLY A 248 -12.00 -1.65 7.00
CA GLY A 248 -12.80 -0.89 7.94
C GLY A 248 -14.24 -0.68 7.47
N HIS A 249 -14.45 -0.42 6.17
CA HIS A 249 -15.79 -0.32 5.58
C HIS A 249 -16.62 -1.58 5.86
N VAL A 250 -16.06 -2.75 5.53
CA VAL A 250 -16.76 -4.04 5.66
C VAL A 250 -17.03 -4.39 7.12
N ALA A 251 -16.10 -4.07 8.03
CA ALA A 251 -16.30 -4.24 9.46
C ALA A 251 -17.42 -3.36 10.03
N VAL A 252 -17.47 -2.07 9.65
CA VAL A 252 -18.55 -1.16 10.05
C VAL A 252 -19.89 -1.65 9.52
N TRP A 253 -19.96 -2.05 8.25
CA TRP A 253 -21.21 -2.57 7.66
C TRP A 253 -21.71 -3.85 8.34
N ALA A 254 -20.82 -4.79 8.61
CA ALA A 254 -21.16 -6.00 9.36
C ALA A 254 -21.68 -5.66 10.77
N ALA A 255 -21.01 -4.74 11.46
CA ALA A 255 -21.41 -4.27 12.79
C ALA A 255 -22.79 -3.59 12.75
N LEU A 256 -23.04 -2.67 11.80
CA LEU A 256 -24.33 -1.99 11.65
C LEU A 256 -25.48 -2.97 11.41
N ALA A 257 -25.28 -3.93 10.51
CA ALA A 257 -26.25 -4.98 10.25
C ALA A 257 -26.53 -5.82 11.53
N ALA A 258 -25.48 -6.15 12.28
CA ALA A 258 -25.61 -6.88 13.54
C ALA A 258 -26.32 -6.06 14.62
N HIS A 259 -26.05 -4.75 14.70
CA HIS A 259 -26.70 -3.82 15.62
C HIS A 259 -28.19 -3.68 15.36
N LYS A 260 -28.60 -3.56 14.10
CA LYS A 260 -30.02 -3.40 13.74
C LYS A 260 -30.87 -4.59 14.20
N LEU A 261 -30.31 -5.80 14.16
CA LEU A 261 -31.03 -7.05 14.41
C LEU A 261 -30.65 -7.74 15.71
N GLN A 262 -29.67 -7.20 16.45
CA GLN A 262 -29.11 -7.78 17.68
C GLN A 262 -28.70 -9.25 17.49
N ARG A 263 -28.09 -9.56 16.33
CA ARG A 263 -27.66 -10.90 15.92
C ARG A 263 -26.29 -10.81 15.26
N PRO A 264 -25.43 -11.84 15.37
CA PRO A 264 -24.16 -11.87 14.64
C PRO A 264 -24.37 -11.73 13.13
N VAL A 265 -23.51 -10.97 12.46
CA VAL A 265 -23.56 -10.80 10.99
C VAL A 265 -22.19 -11.03 10.38
N LYS A 266 -22.12 -11.94 9.40
CA LYS A 266 -20.94 -12.15 8.55
C LYS A 266 -21.19 -11.49 7.18
N LEU A 267 -20.34 -10.53 6.83
CA LEU A 267 -20.37 -9.85 5.53
C LEU A 267 -19.10 -10.23 4.76
N ARG A 268 -19.29 -10.93 3.64
CA ARG A 268 -18.24 -11.28 2.69
C ARG A 268 -18.59 -10.67 1.33
N LEU A 269 -17.72 -9.83 0.81
CA LEU A 269 -17.88 -9.31 -0.55
C LEU A 269 -17.62 -10.44 -1.55
N ASP A 270 -18.45 -10.49 -2.59
CA ASP A 270 -18.09 -11.27 -3.77
C ASP A 270 -17.08 -10.48 -4.60
N ARG A 271 -16.38 -11.17 -5.51
CA ARG A 271 -15.22 -10.59 -6.19
C ARG A 271 -15.56 -9.37 -7.05
N ASP A 272 -16.73 -9.38 -7.67
CA ASP A 272 -17.25 -8.27 -8.47
C ASP A 272 -17.52 -7.02 -7.60
N ASP A 273 -18.20 -7.22 -6.47
CA ASP A 273 -18.48 -6.13 -5.51
C ASP A 273 -17.17 -5.58 -4.93
N ASP A 274 -16.23 -6.46 -4.56
CA ASP A 274 -14.91 -6.09 -4.04
C ASP A 274 -14.18 -5.12 -4.99
N PHE A 275 -14.15 -5.41 -6.29
CA PHE A 275 -13.49 -4.57 -7.31
C PHE A 275 -14.19 -3.22 -7.56
N MET A 276 -15.51 -3.21 -7.39
CA MET A 276 -16.34 -2.02 -7.60
C MET A 276 -16.32 -1.07 -6.41
N ILE A 277 -16.22 -1.63 -5.20
CA ILE A 277 -16.29 -0.88 -3.94
C ILE A 277 -14.89 -0.41 -3.52
N THR A 278 -13.93 -1.34 -3.46
CA THR A 278 -12.66 -1.08 -2.79
C THR A 278 -11.68 -0.30 -3.64
N GLY A 279 -10.87 0.49 -2.95
CA GLY A 279 -9.76 1.19 -3.54
C GLY A 279 -8.66 0.28 -4.04
N LYS A 280 -7.93 0.77 -5.04
CA LYS A 280 -6.84 0.06 -5.72
C LYS A 280 -5.64 0.98 -5.95
N ARG A 281 -4.57 0.51 -6.61
CA ARG A 281 -3.40 1.37 -6.90
C ARG A 281 -3.80 2.60 -7.72
N HIS A 282 -3.36 3.78 -7.30
CA HIS A 282 -3.51 5.05 -8.03
C HIS A 282 -2.86 4.99 -9.42
N PRO A 283 -3.63 5.25 -10.49
CA PRO A 283 -3.09 5.70 -11.77
C PRO A 283 -2.39 7.04 -11.65
N PHE A 284 -1.37 7.26 -12.49
CA PHE A 284 -0.66 8.53 -12.57
C PHE A 284 -0.52 8.97 -14.04
N THR A 285 -0.72 10.26 -14.28
CA THR A 285 -0.37 10.93 -15.54
C THR A 285 0.75 11.93 -15.27
N TYR A 286 1.71 12.01 -16.18
CA TYR A 286 2.88 12.87 -16.04
C TYR A 286 3.01 13.77 -17.26
N ASP A 287 3.37 15.01 -17.03
CA ASP A 287 3.88 15.93 -18.05
C ASP A 287 5.29 16.36 -17.59
N TYR A 288 6.30 16.22 -18.45
CA TYR A 288 7.69 16.50 -18.07
C TYR A 288 8.47 17.26 -19.13
N THR A 289 9.46 18.03 -18.67
CA THR A 289 10.53 18.59 -19.48
C THR A 289 11.87 18.23 -18.83
N ALA A 290 12.74 17.56 -19.58
CA ALA A 290 14.04 17.08 -19.11
C ALA A 290 15.16 17.68 -19.96
N GLY A 291 16.15 18.29 -19.31
CA GLY A 291 17.35 18.85 -19.94
C GLY A 291 18.58 18.01 -19.59
N PHE A 292 19.42 17.72 -20.57
CA PHE A 292 20.56 16.81 -20.43
C PHE A 292 21.73 17.15 -21.36
N ASP A 293 22.91 16.65 -21.05
CA ASP A 293 24.13 16.84 -21.82
C ASP A 293 24.37 15.75 -22.89
N ASP A 294 25.41 15.91 -23.70
CA ASP A 294 25.82 14.95 -24.76
C ASP A 294 26.16 13.54 -24.23
N ASN A 295 26.43 13.43 -22.92
CA ASN A 295 26.71 12.16 -22.25
C ASN A 295 25.45 11.55 -21.62
N GLY A 296 24.28 12.16 -21.79
CA GLY A 296 23.02 11.71 -21.21
C GLY A 296 22.93 11.93 -19.70
N ARG A 297 23.71 12.85 -19.13
CA ARG A 297 23.56 13.28 -17.75
C ARG A 297 22.35 14.23 -17.65
N LEU A 298 21.43 13.94 -16.74
CA LEU A 298 20.29 14.79 -16.47
C LEU A 298 20.76 16.05 -15.71
N CYS A 299 20.48 17.21 -16.27
CA CYS A 299 20.86 18.52 -15.72
C CYS A 299 19.68 19.19 -15.01
N GLY A 300 18.49 19.16 -15.63
CA GLY A 300 17.29 19.82 -15.14
C GLY A 300 16.03 18.98 -15.39
N LEU A 301 15.09 18.97 -14.44
CA LEU A 301 13.80 18.30 -14.60
C LEU A 301 12.66 19.17 -14.06
N GLN A 302 11.68 19.46 -14.90
CA GLN A 302 10.36 19.92 -14.48
C GLN A 302 9.36 18.79 -14.69
N LEU A 303 8.66 18.40 -13.62
CA LEU A 303 7.75 17.28 -13.62
C LEU A 303 6.41 17.67 -12.98
N GLN A 304 5.33 17.48 -13.72
CA GLN A 304 3.97 17.49 -13.20
C GLN A 304 3.48 16.04 -13.04
N MET A 305 2.88 15.74 -11.88
CA MET A 305 2.28 14.45 -11.55
C MET A 305 0.80 14.65 -11.24
N LEU A 306 -0.09 14.00 -11.97
CA LEU A 306 -1.53 13.99 -11.70
C LEU A 306 -1.89 12.61 -11.14
N ALA A 307 -2.08 12.54 -9.82
CA ALA A 307 -2.52 11.32 -9.15
C ALA A 307 -4.04 11.21 -9.24
N HIS A 308 -4.53 10.06 -9.72
CA HIS A 308 -5.95 9.75 -9.72
C HIS A 308 -6.35 9.19 -8.34
N CYS A 309 -7.02 10.01 -7.53
CA CYS A 309 -7.34 9.68 -6.13
C CYS A 309 -8.73 9.07 -5.93
N GLY A 310 -9.65 9.24 -6.88
CA GLY A 310 -11.04 8.86 -6.70
C GLY A 310 -11.83 9.96 -5.98
N PHE A 311 -12.96 9.60 -5.37
CA PHE A 311 -13.90 10.58 -4.82
C PHE A 311 -13.50 11.18 -3.46
N SER A 312 -12.60 10.52 -2.73
CA SER A 312 -12.15 10.86 -1.38
C SER A 312 -10.63 10.67 -1.24
N ALA A 313 -10.08 11.15 -0.12
CA ALA A 313 -8.65 11.19 0.11
C ALA A 313 -8.05 9.81 0.40
N ASP A 314 -8.65 9.00 1.28
CA ASP A 314 -8.04 7.78 1.83
C ASP A 314 -6.54 7.98 2.11
N LEU A 315 -5.66 7.13 1.56
CA LEU A 315 -4.20 7.22 1.68
C LEU A 315 -3.53 7.97 0.53
N SER A 316 -4.30 8.70 -0.29
CA SER A 316 -3.79 9.41 -1.47
C SER A 316 -2.71 10.44 -1.17
N GLY A 317 -2.79 11.12 -0.02
CA GLY A 317 -1.76 12.08 0.41
C GLY A 317 -0.39 11.40 0.56
N PRO A 318 -0.25 10.48 1.52
CA PRO A 318 0.99 9.72 1.72
C PRO A 318 1.47 8.94 0.48
N VAL A 319 0.56 8.40 -0.36
CA VAL A 319 0.92 7.73 -1.62
C VAL A 319 1.57 8.73 -2.60
N ALA A 320 0.96 9.89 -2.79
CA ALA A 320 1.49 10.91 -3.69
C ALA A 320 2.81 11.50 -3.18
N ASP A 321 2.96 11.67 -1.88
CA ASP A 321 4.21 12.14 -1.26
C ASP A 321 5.33 11.11 -1.44
N ARG A 322 5.03 9.83 -1.21
CA ARG A 322 5.99 8.75 -1.47
C ARG A 322 6.36 8.67 -2.95
N ALA A 323 5.42 8.91 -3.88
CA ALA A 323 5.75 8.99 -5.30
C ALA A 323 6.75 10.12 -5.57
N ILE A 324 6.57 11.32 -4.98
CA ILE A 324 7.53 12.42 -5.08
C ILE A 324 8.90 11.99 -4.54
N PHE A 325 8.96 11.37 -3.36
CA PHE A 325 10.22 10.93 -2.74
C PHE A 325 10.97 9.86 -3.55
N HIS A 326 10.32 9.21 -4.51
CA HIS A 326 10.93 8.17 -5.34
C HIS A 326 11.03 8.57 -6.82
N VAL A 327 10.74 9.84 -7.18
CA VAL A 327 11.00 10.35 -8.55
C VAL A 327 12.47 10.21 -8.90
N ASP A 328 13.37 10.40 -7.95
CA ASP A 328 14.80 10.20 -8.15
C ASP A 328 15.16 8.75 -8.52
N ASN A 329 14.37 7.77 -8.09
CA ASN A 329 14.79 6.37 -8.04
C ASN A 329 16.23 6.29 -7.48
N ALA A 330 17.19 5.84 -8.27
CA ALA A 330 18.59 5.74 -7.86
C ALA A 330 19.47 6.90 -8.35
N TYR A 331 18.88 7.94 -8.93
CA TYR A 331 19.56 8.97 -9.70
C TYR A 331 19.61 10.31 -8.97
N PHE A 332 20.76 10.97 -9.03
CA PHE A 332 20.90 12.29 -8.44
C PHE A 332 20.24 13.36 -9.30
N LEU A 333 19.16 13.95 -8.80
CA LEU A 333 18.48 15.09 -9.42
C LEU A 333 19.10 16.40 -8.90
N GLN A 334 19.90 17.05 -9.73
CA GLN A 334 20.62 18.27 -9.35
C GLN A 334 19.68 19.48 -9.25
N ASP A 335 19.03 19.81 -10.36
CA ASP A 335 18.05 20.90 -10.47
C ASP A 335 16.70 20.29 -10.86
N VAL A 336 15.72 20.34 -9.96
CA VAL A 336 14.43 19.69 -10.15
C VAL A 336 13.28 20.45 -9.51
N GLU A 337 12.14 20.49 -10.21
CA GLU A 337 10.85 20.91 -9.70
C GLU A 337 9.80 19.83 -9.98
N ILE A 338 9.18 19.31 -8.93
CA ILE A 338 8.13 18.30 -9.01
C ILE A 338 6.86 18.88 -8.41
N THR A 339 5.80 19.00 -9.20
CA THR A 339 4.47 19.40 -8.72
C THR A 339 3.52 18.22 -8.83
N SER A 340 2.91 17.82 -7.72
CA SER A 340 1.94 16.74 -7.67
C SER A 340 0.54 17.28 -7.35
N TYR A 341 -0.47 16.80 -8.08
CA TYR A 341 -1.89 17.15 -7.94
C TYR A 341 -2.69 15.90 -7.56
N ARG A 342 -3.47 15.98 -6.48
CA ARG A 342 -4.27 14.86 -5.94
C ARG A 342 -5.70 14.97 -6.47
N CYS A 343 -5.92 14.50 -7.69
CA CYS A 343 -7.13 14.77 -8.46
C CYS A 343 -8.34 14.01 -7.91
N LYS A 344 -9.41 14.75 -7.59
CA LYS A 344 -10.70 14.19 -7.19
C LYS A 344 -11.53 13.87 -8.42
N LEU A 345 -11.90 12.59 -8.56
CA LEU A 345 -12.66 12.02 -9.67
C LEU A 345 -13.90 11.30 -9.15
N ASN A 346 -14.86 11.04 -10.03
CA ASN A 346 -16.08 10.28 -9.75
C ASN A 346 -15.89 8.77 -9.95
N THR A 347 -14.87 8.25 -9.27
CA THR A 347 -14.44 6.84 -9.24
C THR A 347 -14.21 6.44 -7.78
N GLN A 348 -14.14 5.14 -7.51
CA GLN A 348 -13.83 4.64 -6.17
C GLN A 348 -12.53 5.24 -5.63
N SER A 349 -12.50 5.52 -4.32
CA SER A 349 -11.33 6.04 -3.63
C SER A 349 -10.14 5.12 -3.88
N HIS A 350 -9.00 5.63 -4.32
CA HIS A 350 -7.79 4.83 -4.47
C HIS A 350 -7.02 4.74 -3.15
N THR A 351 -6.37 3.60 -2.90
CA THR A 351 -5.75 3.28 -1.61
C THR A 351 -4.33 2.75 -1.74
N ALA A 352 -3.75 2.31 -0.62
CA ALA A 352 -2.47 1.64 -0.56
C ALA A 352 -2.41 0.44 -1.51
N PHE A 353 -1.33 0.31 -2.27
CA PHE A 353 -0.92 -0.94 -2.93
C PHE A 353 0.58 -1.10 -2.70
N ARG A 354 1.09 -2.33 -2.49
CA ARG A 354 2.53 -2.65 -2.41
C ARG A 354 3.41 -1.74 -3.30
N GLY A 355 4.31 -1.01 -2.65
CA GLY A 355 5.16 0.04 -3.23
C GLY A 355 4.67 1.47 -2.93
N PHE A 356 3.36 1.65 -2.72
CA PHE A 356 2.73 2.84 -2.14
C PHE A 356 3.11 4.14 -2.84
N GLY A 357 2.91 4.22 -4.16
CA GLY A 357 3.31 5.38 -4.97
C GLY A 357 4.78 5.36 -5.41
N GLY A 358 5.66 4.64 -4.71
CA GLY A 358 7.07 4.48 -5.10
C GLY A 358 7.26 3.98 -6.54
N PRO A 359 6.58 2.89 -6.99
CA PRO A 359 6.65 2.45 -8.39
C PRO A 359 6.24 3.54 -9.39
N GLN A 360 5.19 4.30 -9.08
CA GLN A 360 4.75 5.43 -9.90
C GLN A 360 5.76 6.59 -9.86
N GLY A 361 6.42 6.85 -8.74
CA GLY A 361 7.52 7.82 -8.68
C GLY A 361 8.69 7.43 -9.58
N MET A 362 9.14 6.17 -9.49
CA MET A 362 10.36 5.73 -10.17
C MET A 362 10.21 5.60 -11.69
N ILE A 363 9.03 5.16 -12.16
CA ILE A 363 8.85 4.78 -13.58
C ILE A 363 9.01 5.95 -14.55
N VAL A 364 8.63 7.17 -14.15
CA VAL A 364 8.76 8.35 -15.02
C VAL A 364 10.22 8.70 -15.28
N THR A 365 11.08 8.63 -14.27
CA THR A 365 12.51 8.89 -14.44
C THR A 365 13.21 7.76 -15.19
N GLU A 366 12.78 6.50 -15.00
CA GLU A 366 13.23 5.38 -15.84
C GLU A 366 12.89 5.59 -17.33
N ALA A 367 11.67 6.07 -17.61
CA ALA A 367 11.26 6.42 -18.97
C ALA A 367 12.11 7.57 -19.52
N ILE A 368 12.28 8.66 -18.77
CA ILE A 368 13.11 9.81 -19.17
C ILE A 368 14.54 9.38 -19.51
N LEU A 369 15.21 8.61 -18.65
CA LEU A 369 16.58 8.15 -18.92
C LEU A 369 16.65 7.18 -20.10
N GLY A 370 15.63 6.35 -20.30
CA GLY A 370 15.49 5.52 -21.49
C GLY A 370 15.39 6.35 -22.77
N ASP A 371 14.64 7.45 -22.73
CA ASP A 371 14.39 8.34 -23.85
C ASP A 371 15.62 9.16 -24.20
N ILE A 372 16.34 9.65 -23.18
CA ILE A 372 17.66 10.28 -23.33
C ILE A 372 18.64 9.34 -24.03
N ALA A 373 18.71 8.08 -23.57
CA ALA A 373 19.60 7.09 -24.18
C ALA A 373 19.25 6.84 -25.66
N ARG A 374 17.96 6.77 -25.99
CA ARG A 374 17.50 6.63 -27.38
C ARG A 374 17.82 7.86 -28.23
N HIS A 375 17.59 9.06 -27.69
CA HIS A 375 17.85 10.33 -28.38
C HIS A 375 19.34 10.46 -28.75
N LEU A 376 20.24 10.11 -27.84
CA LEU A 376 21.69 10.20 -28.05
C LEU A 376 22.31 8.94 -28.70
N GLY A 377 21.52 7.89 -28.94
CA GLY A 377 22.04 6.61 -29.45
C GLY A 377 22.99 5.87 -28.49
N LEU A 378 22.88 6.12 -27.18
CA LEU A 378 23.76 5.57 -26.14
C LEU A 378 23.22 4.24 -25.57
N ASP A 379 24.07 3.51 -24.84
CA ASP A 379 23.63 2.37 -24.01
C ASP A 379 22.77 2.88 -22.85
N PRO A 380 21.50 2.45 -22.69
CA PRO A 380 20.66 2.84 -21.57
C PRO A 380 21.25 2.51 -20.20
N LEU A 381 22.03 1.43 -20.07
CA LEU A 381 22.70 1.13 -18.80
C LEU A 381 23.79 2.17 -18.50
N ALA A 382 24.56 2.59 -19.50
CA ALA A 382 25.60 3.60 -19.31
C ALA A 382 25.01 4.96 -18.89
N VAL A 383 23.88 5.36 -19.49
CA VAL A 383 23.14 6.58 -19.11
C VAL A 383 22.69 6.49 -17.65
N ARG A 384 22.11 5.35 -17.21
CA ARG A 384 21.72 5.14 -15.81
C ARG A 384 22.89 5.26 -14.86
N LEU A 385 24.01 4.59 -15.15
CA LEU A 385 25.22 4.61 -14.31
C LEU A 385 25.76 6.04 -14.12
N ARG A 386 25.78 6.86 -15.18
CA ARG A 386 26.20 8.27 -15.11
C ARG A 386 25.33 9.11 -14.17
N ASN A 387 24.05 8.75 -14.05
CA ASN A 387 23.06 9.48 -13.28
C ASN A 387 22.93 9.00 -11.82
N LEU A 388 23.52 7.87 -11.42
CA LEU A 388 23.41 7.36 -10.05
C LEU A 388 23.85 8.36 -8.97
N TYR A 389 23.27 8.24 -7.77
CA TYR A 389 23.86 8.79 -6.55
C TYR A 389 25.30 8.28 -6.36
N GLY A 390 26.19 9.10 -5.83
CA GLY A 390 27.57 8.72 -5.52
C GLY A 390 28.44 9.85 -4.99
N ASP A 391 29.64 9.51 -4.52
CA ASP A 391 30.59 10.46 -3.92
C ASP A 391 31.39 11.29 -4.94
N GLY A 392 31.14 11.08 -6.23
CA GLY A 392 31.71 11.90 -7.30
C GLY A 392 31.26 13.36 -7.17
N THR A 393 32.23 14.27 -7.12
CA THR A 393 31.99 15.71 -7.07
C THR A 393 31.28 16.18 -8.35
N CYS A 394 30.35 17.13 -8.24
CA CYS A 394 29.81 17.81 -9.41
C CYS A 394 30.96 18.51 -10.16
N GLY A 395 31.29 18.06 -11.38
CA GLY A 395 32.32 18.67 -12.23
C GLY A 395 33.53 17.79 -12.59
N ALA A 396 33.61 16.52 -12.18
CA ALA A 396 34.72 15.66 -12.60
C ALA A 396 34.56 15.19 -14.06
N ASP A 397 35.56 15.50 -14.89
CA ASP A 397 35.71 14.99 -16.25
C ASP A 397 35.94 13.47 -16.24
N PHE A 398 34.98 12.71 -16.78
CA PHE A 398 34.99 11.24 -16.81
C PHE A 398 35.68 10.65 -18.04
N SER A 399 36.44 11.45 -18.80
CA SER A 399 37.22 10.98 -19.96
C SER A 399 38.48 10.18 -19.60
N ARG A 400 38.78 9.94 -18.31
CA ARG A 400 39.95 9.16 -17.86
C ARG A 400 39.58 7.85 -17.14
N PRO A 401 40.13 6.69 -17.56
CA PRO A 401 39.97 5.43 -16.84
C PRO A 401 40.97 5.37 -15.66
N GLY A 402 40.46 5.34 -14.43
CA GLY A 402 41.28 5.14 -13.22
C GLY A 402 40.44 5.16 -11.95
N GLY A 403 40.53 4.09 -11.16
CA GLY A 403 39.67 3.81 -10.01
C GLY A 403 39.67 4.87 -8.90
N LEU A 404 38.52 5.01 -8.24
CA LEU A 404 38.32 5.80 -7.03
C LEU A 404 39.30 5.33 -5.94
N LYS A 405 40.22 6.20 -5.52
CA LYS A 405 40.86 6.10 -4.20
C LYS A 405 40.10 7.00 -3.23
N SER A 406 39.65 6.42 -2.12
CA SER A 406 39.03 7.14 -1.00
C SER A 406 40.01 8.17 -0.42
N ALA A 407 39.59 9.42 -0.30
CA ALA A 407 40.39 10.47 0.33
C ALA A 407 40.34 10.38 1.87
N PRO A 408 41.41 10.77 2.61
CA PRO A 408 41.42 10.75 4.07
C PRO A 408 40.59 11.88 4.68
N HIS A 409 40.09 11.64 5.89
CA HIS A 409 39.31 12.57 6.72
C HIS A 409 40.15 13.77 7.17
N THR A 410 39.62 14.99 7.05
CA THR A 410 40.22 16.23 7.60
C THR A 410 39.16 17.07 8.32
N PRO A 411 39.51 17.80 9.40
CA PRO A 411 38.55 18.48 10.27
C PRO A 411 38.05 19.81 9.70
N ASP A 412 36.95 20.29 10.26
CA ASP A 412 36.08 21.37 9.75
C ASP A 412 36.74 22.75 9.58
N GLY A 413 36.32 23.40 8.49
CA GLY A 413 36.61 24.79 8.09
C GLY A 413 35.89 25.05 6.76
N GLN A 414 35.12 26.13 6.69
CA GLN A 414 34.10 26.41 5.67
C GLN A 414 34.68 26.94 4.34
N GLU A 415 33.90 26.77 3.25
CA GLU A 415 33.99 27.30 1.88
C GLU A 415 34.53 26.37 0.77
N ASP A 416 33.69 26.18 -0.27
CA ASP A 416 33.88 25.46 -1.54
C ASP A 416 34.21 23.95 -1.51
N ARG A 417 33.42 23.16 -0.75
CA ARG A 417 33.32 21.72 -1.05
C ARG A 417 32.38 21.51 -2.24
N PRO A 418 32.82 20.92 -3.36
CA PRO A 418 31.93 20.63 -4.49
C PRO A 418 30.77 19.74 -4.02
N MET A 419 29.55 20.08 -4.46
CA MET A 419 28.33 19.40 -4.05
C MET A 419 28.45 17.89 -4.29
N ARG A 420 28.42 17.12 -3.20
CA ARG A 420 28.41 15.65 -3.27
C ARG A 420 27.06 15.18 -3.81
N ARG A 421 27.08 14.18 -4.69
CA ARG A 421 25.86 13.61 -5.29
C ARG A 421 25.22 12.56 -4.40
N ASN A 422 25.09 12.84 -3.11
CA ASN A 422 24.66 11.87 -2.10
C ASN A 422 23.48 12.37 -1.25
N THR A 423 22.82 13.46 -1.64
CA THR A 423 21.62 13.96 -0.95
C THR A 423 20.46 13.95 -1.94
N THR A 424 19.30 13.47 -1.49
CA THR A 424 18.08 13.42 -2.30
C THR A 424 17.52 14.81 -2.58
N HIS A 425 16.57 14.90 -3.52
CA HIS A 425 15.86 16.16 -3.81
C HIS A 425 14.98 16.66 -2.66
N TYR A 426 14.75 15.84 -1.64
CA TYR A 426 14.06 16.19 -0.40
C TYR A 426 15.02 16.31 0.81
N GLY A 427 16.33 16.40 0.57
CA GLY A 427 17.32 16.78 1.59
C GLY A 427 17.85 15.63 2.46
N MET A 428 17.50 14.38 2.18
CA MET A 428 18.00 13.23 2.95
C MET A 428 19.35 12.74 2.39
N VAL A 429 20.32 12.49 3.27
CA VAL A 429 21.59 11.90 2.87
C VAL A 429 21.40 10.41 2.58
N VAL A 430 21.95 9.94 1.45
CA VAL A 430 22.00 8.54 1.06
C VAL A 430 23.28 7.94 1.62
N GLU A 431 23.16 7.26 2.75
CA GLU A 431 24.25 6.54 3.41
C GLU A 431 24.38 5.10 2.89
N GLY A 432 25.55 4.48 3.07
CA GLY A 432 25.76 3.06 2.69
C GLY A 432 25.48 2.75 1.22
N ASN A 433 25.71 3.71 0.32
CA ASN A 433 25.32 3.58 -1.08
C ASN A 433 26.12 2.49 -1.82
N ILE A 434 25.47 1.36 -2.09
CA ILE A 434 26.02 0.24 -2.87
C ILE A 434 25.45 0.14 -4.30
N LEU A 435 24.78 1.17 -4.82
CA LEU A 435 24.08 1.11 -6.11
C LEU A 435 25.04 0.78 -7.27
N GLN A 436 26.15 1.51 -7.38
CA GLN A 436 27.15 1.28 -8.44
C GLN A 436 27.75 -0.13 -8.38
N PRO A 437 28.32 -0.62 -7.25
CA PRO A 437 28.88 -1.96 -7.20
C PRO A 437 27.82 -3.04 -7.46
N LEU A 438 26.61 -2.90 -6.91
CA LEU A 438 25.52 -3.85 -7.12
C LEU A 438 25.13 -3.98 -8.60
N ILE A 439 24.89 -2.85 -9.27
CA ILE A 439 24.49 -2.86 -10.69
C ILE A 439 25.62 -3.35 -11.60
N SER A 440 26.87 -3.00 -11.30
CA SER A 440 28.02 -3.49 -12.06
C SER A 440 28.15 -5.01 -11.94
N GLN A 441 28.09 -5.54 -10.72
CA GLN A 441 28.10 -6.99 -10.47
C GLN A 441 26.93 -7.71 -11.15
N LEU A 442 25.72 -7.12 -11.13
CA LEU A 442 24.57 -7.69 -11.84
C LEU A 442 24.76 -7.67 -13.35
N ALA A 443 25.31 -6.61 -13.93
CA ALA A 443 25.61 -6.53 -15.36
C ALA A 443 26.60 -7.64 -15.78
N ASP A 444 27.61 -7.89 -14.97
CA ASP A 444 28.63 -8.93 -15.22
C ASP A 444 28.05 -10.34 -15.06
N THR A 445 27.46 -10.64 -13.91
CA THR A 445 26.93 -11.99 -13.59
C THR A 445 25.78 -12.40 -14.51
N THR A 446 24.97 -11.45 -14.97
CA THR A 446 23.90 -11.72 -15.96
C THR A 446 24.38 -11.65 -17.41
N ARG A 447 25.67 -11.33 -17.65
CA ARG A 447 26.29 -11.14 -18.98
C ARG A 447 25.51 -10.15 -19.84
N TYR A 448 25.12 -9.03 -19.24
CA TYR A 448 24.21 -8.04 -19.82
C TYR A 448 24.66 -7.59 -21.22
N HIS A 449 25.91 -7.13 -21.36
CA HIS A 449 26.43 -6.62 -22.64
C HIS A 449 26.48 -7.70 -23.73
N GLN A 450 26.88 -8.92 -23.39
CA GLN A 450 26.87 -10.05 -24.32
C GLN A 450 25.44 -10.37 -24.80
N ARG A 451 24.47 -10.41 -23.87
CA ARG A 451 23.06 -10.67 -24.18
C ARG A 451 22.43 -9.53 -24.98
N ARG A 452 22.78 -8.27 -24.68
CA ARG A 452 22.34 -7.10 -25.45
C ARG A 452 22.83 -7.16 -26.90
N ALA A 453 24.10 -7.51 -27.13
CA ALA A 453 24.64 -7.72 -28.47
C ALA A 453 23.94 -8.89 -29.20
N ALA A 454 23.63 -9.98 -28.48
CA ALA A 454 22.86 -11.10 -29.06
C ALA A 454 21.43 -10.70 -29.43
N VAL A 455 20.75 -9.89 -28.61
CA VAL A 455 19.43 -9.31 -28.92
C VAL A 455 19.49 -8.42 -30.15
N ALA A 456 20.53 -7.57 -30.29
CA ALA A 456 20.70 -6.73 -31.47
C ALA A 456 20.87 -7.58 -32.76
N ARG A 457 21.71 -8.63 -32.72
CA ARG A 457 21.85 -9.58 -33.84
C ARG A 457 20.53 -10.27 -34.19
N TRP A 458 19.78 -10.74 -33.19
CA TRP A 458 18.46 -11.33 -33.39
C TRP A 458 17.52 -10.35 -34.08
N ASN A 459 17.41 -9.13 -33.56
CA ASN A 459 16.51 -8.10 -34.08
C ASN A 459 16.86 -7.65 -35.51
N LYS A 460 18.13 -7.74 -35.93
CA LYS A 460 18.54 -7.46 -37.33
C LYS A 460 18.01 -8.52 -38.29
N ASN A 461 17.96 -9.78 -37.86
CA ASN A 461 17.56 -10.92 -38.69
C ASN A 461 16.07 -11.29 -38.58
N ASN A 462 15.31 -10.65 -37.68
CA ASN A 462 13.89 -10.92 -37.47
C ASN A 462 13.09 -9.62 -37.60
N THR A 463 12.24 -9.52 -38.61
CA THR A 463 11.44 -8.30 -38.87
C THR A 463 10.17 -8.24 -38.01
N VAL A 464 9.56 -9.39 -37.71
CA VAL A 464 8.28 -9.50 -36.98
C VAL A 464 8.46 -9.60 -35.47
N ILE A 465 9.27 -10.54 -34.99
CA ILE A 465 9.46 -10.80 -33.56
C ILE A 465 10.76 -10.14 -33.09
N LYS A 466 10.64 -9.16 -32.20
CA LYS A 466 11.77 -8.48 -31.57
C LYS A 466 11.96 -8.94 -30.12
N ARG A 467 13.19 -8.82 -29.63
CA ARG A 467 13.56 -9.05 -28.23
C ARG A 467 14.04 -7.74 -27.60
N GLY A 468 13.85 -7.61 -26.30
CA GLY A 468 14.36 -6.51 -25.48
C GLY A 468 15.05 -7.03 -24.22
N ILE A 469 15.98 -6.24 -23.69
CA ILE A 469 16.64 -6.50 -22.41
C ILE A 469 16.91 -5.15 -21.73
N ALA A 470 16.64 -5.07 -20.42
CA ALA A 470 16.90 -3.90 -19.60
C ALA A 470 17.47 -4.33 -18.25
N LEU A 471 18.24 -3.42 -17.64
CA LEU A 471 18.74 -3.52 -16.27
C LEU A 471 18.53 -2.14 -15.63
N THR A 472 17.80 -2.10 -14.52
CA THR A 472 17.39 -0.86 -13.84
C THR A 472 17.72 -0.97 -12.35
N PRO A 473 18.29 0.08 -11.73
CA PRO A 473 18.47 0.15 -10.28
C PRO A 473 17.14 0.44 -9.57
N VAL A 474 17.12 0.17 -8.26
CA VAL A 474 16.05 0.61 -7.36
C VAL A 474 16.67 1.12 -6.06
N LYS A 475 16.32 2.34 -5.65
CA LYS A 475 16.44 2.82 -4.27
C LYS A 475 15.03 2.96 -3.70
N PHE A 476 14.76 2.36 -2.56
CA PHE A 476 13.44 2.39 -1.94
C PHE A 476 13.55 2.74 -0.46
N GLY A 477 12.88 3.81 -0.03
CA GLY A 477 12.87 4.24 1.37
C GLY A 477 11.94 3.35 2.22
N ILE A 478 12.46 2.80 3.31
CA ILE A 478 11.69 2.05 4.32
C ILE A 478 11.20 3.01 5.41
N SER A 479 10.17 2.60 6.16
CA SER A 479 9.44 3.37 7.19
C SER A 479 8.19 4.10 6.67
N PHE A 480 7.27 4.40 7.58
CA PHE A 480 6.12 5.25 7.30
C PHE A 480 6.56 6.69 7.03
N THR A 481 5.92 7.36 6.07
CA THR A 481 6.14 8.79 5.82
C THR A 481 5.66 9.66 6.98
N ALA A 482 4.57 9.26 7.64
CA ALA A 482 4.12 9.85 8.89
C ALA A 482 4.86 9.18 10.06
N THR A 483 5.72 9.94 10.74
CA THR A 483 6.69 9.43 11.72
C THR A 483 6.05 8.71 12.90
N LEU A 484 4.88 9.19 13.35
CA LEU A 484 4.13 8.61 14.48
C LEU A 484 3.72 7.15 14.27
N PHE A 485 3.62 6.67 13.01
CA PHE A 485 3.26 5.28 12.74
C PHE A 485 4.45 4.32 12.82
N ASN A 486 5.68 4.82 12.98
CA ASN A 486 6.85 3.98 13.21
C ASN A 486 6.94 3.57 14.70
N GLN A 487 5.92 2.85 15.14
CA GLN A 487 5.80 2.29 16.49
C GLN A 487 5.17 0.90 16.42
N ALA A 488 5.46 0.07 17.40
CA ALA A 488 4.85 -1.24 17.58
C ALA A 488 4.90 -1.65 19.05
N GLY A 489 4.16 -2.70 19.39
CA GLY A 489 4.14 -3.30 20.72
C GLY A 489 3.99 -4.81 20.62
N ALA A 490 4.47 -5.50 21.66
CA ALA A 490 4.34 -6.94 21.82
C ALA A 490 4.04 -7.31 23.28
N LEU A 491 3.40 -8.45 23.47
CA LEU A 491 3.07 -9.05 24.75
C LEU A 491 3.54 -10.50 24.73
N VAL A 492 4.42 -10.85 25.66
CA VAL A 492 5.03 -12.18 25.75
C VAL A 492 4.63 -12.83 27.07
N HIS A 493 4.13 -14.06 26.99
CA HIS A 493 3.81 -14.89 28.14
C HIS A 493 4.70 -16.14 28.13
N VAL A 494 5.40 -16.38 29.24
CA VAL A 494 6.10 -17.64 29.50
C VAL A 494 5.28 -18.43 30.52
N TYR A 495 4.78 -19.58 30.11
CA TYR A 495 3.98 -20.45 30.98
C TYR A 495 4.87 -21.31 31.87
N LEU A 496 4.30 -21.88 32.92
CA LEU A 496 5.03 -22.72 33.88
C LEU A 496 5.55 -24.03 33.26
N ASP A 497 5.03 -24.44 32.11
CA ASP A 497 5.53 -25.59 31.33
C ASP A 497 6.69 -25.22 30.39
N GLY A 498 7.13 -23.97 30.39
CA GLY A 498 8.20 -23.44 29.53
C GLY A 498 7.76 -23.07 28.12
N SER A 499 6.48 -23.24 27.77
CA SER A 499 5.96 -22.75 26.50
C SER A 499 5.82 -21.22 26.49
N VAL A 500 6.00 -20.61 25.32
CA VAL A 500 5.97 -19.16 25.13
C VAL A 500 4.85 -18.80 24.17
N SER A 501 3.96 -17.89 24.58
CA SER A 501 2.99 -17.26 23.68
C SER A 501 3.33 -15.81 23.45
N VAL A 502 3.28 -15.39 22.18
CA VAL A 502 3.56 -14.01 21.76
C VAL A 502 2.32 -13.43 21.09
N ASN A 503 2.02 -12.18 21.41
CA ASN A 503 1.11 -11.32 20.67
C ASN A 503 1.86 -10.07 20.23
N HIS A 504 1.63 -9.58 19.03
CA HIS A 504 2.21 -8.33 18.55
C HIS A 504 1.20 -7.61 17.64
N GLY A 505 1.41 -6.31 17.42
CA GLY A 505 0.48 -5.47 16.66
C GLY A 505 0.34 -5.85 15.18
N GLY A 506 1.41 -6.37 14.58
CA GLY A 506 1.43 -6.78 13.18
C GLY A 506 0.57 -8.01 12.86
N THR A 507 0.07 -8.08 11.62
CA THR A 507 -0.85 -9.10 11.10
C THR A 507 -0.21 -9.99 10.03
N GLU A 508 -0.52 -11.28 10.02
CA GLU A 508 -0.05 -12.21 8.97
C GLU A 508 -0.93 -12.18 7.72
N MET A 509 -0.31 -12.00 6.55
CA MET A 509 -0.96 -12.00 5.23
C MET A 509 -0.18 -12.83 4.19
N GLY A 510 0.68 -13.73 4.65
CA GLY A 510 1.51 -14.64 3.84
C GLY A 510 2.99 -14.23 3.74
N GLN A 511 3.39 -13.11 4.35
CA GLN A 511 4.77 -12.62 4.38
C GLN A 511 5.64 -13.31 5.43
N GLY A 512 5.04 -14.14 6.30
CA GLY A 512 5.75 -14.85 7.36
C GLY A 512 6.17 -13.94 8.51
N LEU A 513 5.38 -12.91 8.82
CA LEU A 513 5.68 -12.02 9.95
C LEU A 513 5.65 -12.79 11.26
N HIS A 514 4.62 -13.62 11.50
CA HIS A 514 4.57 -14.42 12.72
C HIS A 514 5.72 -15.43 12.80
N THR A 515 6.19 -15.94 11.66
CA THR A 515 7.36 -16.83 11.63
C THR A 515 8.60 -16.09 12.10
N LYS A 516 8.84 -14.89 11.57
CA LYS A 516 9.99 -14.05 11.93
C LYS A 516 9.97 -13.60 13.39
N VAL A 517 8.80 -13.17 13.90
CA VAL A 517 8.67 -12.80 15.31
C VAL A 517 8.90 -14.00 16.23
N ALA A 518 8.44 -15.20 15.84
CA ALA A 518 8.74 -16.41 16.61
C ALA A 518 10.24 -16.73 16.65
N GLN A 519 10.97 -16.54 15.54
CA GLN A 519 12.42 -16.69 15.48
C GLN A 519 13.14 -15.71 16.41
N LEU A 520 12.76 -14.43 16.37
CA LEU A 520 13.34 -13.40 17.24
C LEU A 520 13.12 -13.74 18.71
N VAL A 521 11.89 -14.08 19.10
CA VAL A 521 11.59 -14.42 20.50
C VAL A 521 12.30 -15.70 20.95
N ALA A 522 12.42 -16.70 20.08
CA ALA A 522 13.15 -17.93 20.40
C ALA A 522 14.63 -17.66 20.70
N ASP A 523 15.29 -16.86 19.84
CA ASP A 523 16.70 -16.52 19.99
C ASP A 523 16.94 -15.63 21.22
N GLU A 524 16.11 -14.60 21.43
CA GLU A 524 16.25 -13.69 22.57
C GLU A 524 15.99 -14.37 23.92
N LEU A 525 15.10 -15.36 23.97
CA LEU A 525 14.85 -16.14 25.19
C LEU A 525 15.76 -17.37 25.34
N GLY A 526 16.57 -17.69 24.33
CA GLY A 526 17.42 -18.89 24.33
C GLY A 526 16.64 -20.20 24.38
N VAL A 527 15.46 -20.25 23.73
CA VAL A 527 14.59 -21.45 23.70
C VAL A 527 14.44 -22.00 22.29
N PRO A 528 14.09 -23.29 22.11
CA PRO A 528 13.78 -23.81 20.78
C PRO A 528 12.61 -23.07 20.14
N LEU A 529 12.68 -22.83 18.82
CA LEU A 529 11.59 -22.21 18.06
C LEU A 529 10.23 -22.93 18.24
N SER A 530 10.25 -24.25 18.41
CA SER A 530 9.04 -25.05 18.66
C SER A 530 8.33 -24.72 19.98
N SER A 531 9.01 -24.07 20.92
CA SER A 531 8.43 -23.62 22.20
C SER A 531 7.68 -22.29 22.08
N VAL A 532 7.82 -21.57 20.96
CA VAL A 532 7.23 -20.25 20.74
C VAL A 532 6.02 -20.34 19.82
N ARG A 533 4.88 -19.78 20.25
CA ARG A 533 3.66 -19.67 19.45
C ARG A 533 3.16 -18.24 19.37
N VAL A 534 3.05 -17.72 18.16
CA VAL A 534 2.43 -16.42 17.91
C VAL A 534 0.92 -16.57 17.77
N SER A 535 0.19 -15.72 18.49
CA SER A 535 -1.28 -15.67 18.52
C SER A 535 -1.84 -14.69 17.48
N ALA A 536 -3.16 -14.60 17.34
CA ALA A 536 -3.80 -13.63 16.44
C ALA A 536 -3.54 -12.19 16.90
N SER A 537 -3.40 -11.25 15.98
CA SER A 537 -3.38 -9.82 16.31
C SER A 537 -4.72 -9.43 16.94
N ASP A 538 -4.66 -8.77 18.10
CA ASP A 538 -5.81 -8.56 18.97
C ASP A 538 -5.71 -7.19 19.68
N THR A 539 -6.67 -6.30 19.43
CA THR A 539 -6.65 -4.94 19.99
C THR A 539 -6.84 -4.89 21.50
N SER A 540 -7.33 -5.96 22.13
CA SER A 540 -7.41 -6.08 23.59
C SER A 540 -6.05 -6.36 24.25
N LYS A 541 -5.08 -6.87 23.47
CA LYS A 541 -3.73 -7.21 23.93
C LYS A 541 -2.71 -6.15 23.55
N ILE A 542 -2.73 -5.72 22.29
CA ILE A 542 -1.82 -4.71 21.75
C ILE A 542 -2.67 -3.54 21.22
N PRO A 543 -2.91 -2.50 22.04
CA PRO A 543 -3.66 -1.32 21.61
C PRO A 543 -2.80 -0.43 20.71
N ASN A 544 -3.46 0.40 19.90
CA ASN A 544 -2.83 1.47 19.11
C ASN A 544 -1.70 1.01 18.17
N ALA A 545 -1.71 -0.26 17.76
CA ALA A 545 -0.75 -0.79 16.79
C ALA A 545 -0.95 -0.13 15.42
N SER A 546 0.16 0.29 14.79
CA SER A 546 0.17 0.72 13.40
C SER A 546 -0.23 -0.39 12.44
N ALA A 547 -0.71 -0.01 11.25
CA ALA A 547 -0.99 -0.94 10.17
C ALA A 547 0.24 -1.80 9.80
N THR A 548 0.01 -3.04 9.40
CA THR A 548 1.08 -3.90 8.85
C THR A 548 1.34 -3.51 7.40
N THR A 549 2.15 -2.46 7.19
CA THR A 549 2.45 -1.88 5.87
C THR A 549 3.89 -1.31 5.85
N ALA A 550 4.20 -0.46 4.88
CA ALA A 550 5.49 0.26 4.73
C ALA A 550 6.75 -0.64 4.67
N SER A 551 6.57 -1.96 4.50
CA SER A 551 7.64 -2.96 4.62
C SER A 551 8.38 -2.96 5.96
N ALA A 552 7.80 -2.35 7.00
CA ALA A 552 8.42 -2.18 8.32
C ALA A 552 7.90 -3.18 9.36
N GLY A 553 7.04 -4.13 8.97
CA GLY A 553 6.35 -5.03 9.90
C GLY A 553 7.28 -5.85 10.78
N THR A 554 8.34 -6.44 10.21
CA THR A 554 9.36 -7.19 10.98
C THR A 554 10.30 -6.27 11.74
N ASP A 555 10.66 -5.12 11.17
CA ASP A 555 11.61 -4.21 11.83
C ASP A 555 11.00 -3.56 13.07
N LEU A 556 9.68 -3.32 13.07
CA LEU A 556 8.97 -2.68 14.18
C LEU A 556 8.50 -3.69 15.24
N ASN A 557 7.90 -4.82 14.84
CA ASN A 557 7.29 -5.81 15.75
C ASN A 557 8.27 -6.92 16.11
#